data_AF-A0A812YLP2-F1
#
_entry.id   AF-A0A812YLP2-F1
#
_cell.length_a   1.000
_cell.length_b   1.000
_cell.length_c   1.000
_cell.angle_alpha   90.00
_cell.angle_beta   90.00
_cell.angle_gamma   90.00
#
_symmetry.space_group_name_H-M   'P 1'
#
loop_
_entity.id
_entity.type
_entity.pdbx_description
1 polymer ?
#
loop_
_entity_poly.entity_id
_entity_poly.type
_entity_poly.pdbx_seq_one_letter_code
_entity_poly.pdbx_strand_id
1 'polypeptide(L)'
;MGNLTGRSASTDGISLEEIEKHNTKDDAWMVLFGEVLDVTKFLPIHPGGEDAIDMYLGRDATEAWVEIHTPETLERNLHHITKVGKLQERGGLISWLFNRLTASRPSQSETAAAAPAQQEEEDDRGLQFTPQFEEELKATNGVFTLESLQRWNGVQLPMLISICGVVVDVSPSENFIPTFGYGKLWAGKDCTWAMATVSLKAEDANRFDWKVQELEDMHFKSLAGWYGHFTNKYRQVGILEELKDWDFAAVKAEAKVNVK
;
A
#
# COMPACT_ATOMS: atom_id res chain seq x y z
N MET A 1 -16.22 7.26 47.92
CA MET A 1 -15.19 6.23 47.66
C MET A 1 -15.33 5.83 46.20
N GLY A 2 -14.39 6.28 45.38
CA GLY A 2 -14.43 6.09 43.93
C GLY A 2 -14.07 4.66 43.55
N ASN A 3 -14.68 4.18 42.47
CA ASN A 3 -14.24 2.97 41.79
C ASN A 3 -13.70 3.39 40.43
N LEU A 4 -12.37 3.48 40.35
CA LEU A 4 -11.62 3.66 39.11
C LEU A 4 -11.46 2.27 38.49
N THR A 5 -12.35 1.89 37.59
CA THR A 5 -12.10 0.72 36.73
C THR A 5 -11.23 1.18 35.56
N GLY A 6 -9.93 0.93 35.70
CA GLY A 6 -8.98 1.04 34.60
C GLY A 6 -9.40 0.13 33.45
N ARG A 7 -9.58 0.73 32.27
CA ARG A 7 -9.86 0.01 31.02
C ARG A 7 -8.58 -0.70 30.62
N SER A 8 -8.57 -2.03 30.77
CA SER A 8 -7.58 -2.92 30.17
C SER A 8 -7.52 -2.64 28.68
N ALA A 9 -6.38 -2.18 28.16
CA ALA A 9 -6.15 -2.06 26.73
C ALA A 9 -6.12 -3.47 26.13
N SER A 10 -7.18 -3.85 25.43
CA SER A 10 -7.23 -5.08 24.65
C SER A 10 -6.26 -4.98 23.47
N THR A 11 -5.42 -5.99 23.31
CA THR A 11 -4.40 -6.14 22.25
C THR A 11 -4.98 -6.42 20.86
N ASP A 12 -6.31 -6.46 20.71
CA ASP A 12 -6.98 -6.99 19.52
C ASP A 12 -7.42 -5.92 18.49
N GLY A 13 -6.97 -4.67 18.62
CA GLY A 13 -7.41 -3.56 17.77
C GLY A 13 -8.89 -3.17 17.97
N ILE A 14 -9.39 -2.23 17.17
CA ILE A 14 -10.76 -1.68 17.23
C ILE A 14 -11.56 -2.14 16.01
N SER A 15 -12.68 -2.84 16.19
CA SER A 15 -13.50 -3.33 15.07
C SER A 15 -14.11 -2.20 14.23
N LEU A 16 -14.36 -2.48 12.95
CA LEU A 16 -15.14 -1.57 12.09
C LEU A 16 -16.55 -1.33 12.67
N GLU A 17 -17.16 -2.37 13.24
CA GLU A 17 -18.45 -2.28 13.95
C GLU A 17 -18.42 -1.30 15.14
N GLU A 18 -17.27 -1.15 15.81
CA GLU A 18 -17.10 -0.13 16.85
C GLU A 18 -16.89 1.25 16.23
N ILE A 19 -16.05 1.35 15.20
CA ILE A 19 -15.73 2.62 14.52
C ILE A 19 -16.99 3.24 13.90
N GLU A 20 -17.89 2.45 13.31
CA GLU A 20 -19.15 2.90 12.73
C GLU A 20 -20.07 3.64 13.70
N LYS A 21 -19.89 3.46 15.02
CA LYS A 21 -20.67 4.17 16.06
C LYS A 21 -20.22 5.61 16.23
N HIS A 22 -18.99 5.93 15.85
CA HIS A 22 -18.36 7.25 15.98
C HIS A 22 -18.48 8.01 14.65
N ASN A 23 -19.72 8.35 14.29
CA ASN A 23 -20.07 8.90 12.98
C ASN A 23 -20.76 10.28 13.02
N THR A 24 -20.66 11.01 14.13
CA THR A 24 -21.28 12.34 14.30
C THR A 24 -20.23 13.42 14.45
N LYS A 25 -20.58 14.69 14.21
CA LYS A 25 -19.62 15.81 14.28
C LYS A 25 -19.01 16.04 15.66
N ASP A 26 -19.67 15.59 16.71
CA ASP A 26 -19.23 15.65 18.10
C ASP A 26 -18.57 14.35 18.60
N ASP A 27 -18.60 13.29 17.78
CA ASP A 27 -17.97 12.00 18.03
C ASP A 27 -17.58 11.33 16.69
N ALA A 28 -16.48 11.80 16.12
CA ALA A 28 -16.10 11.54 14.73
C ALA A 28 -14.81 10.73 14.66
N TRP A 29 -14.91 9.43 14.37
CA TRP A 29 -13.74 8.62 14.03
C TRP A 29 -13.67 8.33 12.54
N MET A 30 -12.46 8.06 12.06
CA MET A 30 -12.24 7.49 10.74
C MET A 30 -11.01 6.61 10.75
N VAL A 31 -10.91 5.71 9.77
CA VAL A 31 -9.68 4.96 9.52
C VAL A 31 -8.92 5.61 8.38
N LEU A 32 -7.63 5.87 8.62
CA LEU A 32 -6.65 6.18 7.59
C LEU A 32 -5.46 5.25 7.75
N PHE A 33 -5.14 4.49 6.71
CA PHE A 33 -3.96 3.59 6.68
C PHE A 33 -3.95 2.57 7.83
N GLY A 34 -5.14 2.06 8.20
CA GLY A 34 -5.29 1.10 9.31
C GLY A 34 -5.22 1.72 10.72
N GLU A 35 -5.02 3.03 10.81
CA GLU A 35 -5.06 3.77 12.08
C GLU A 35 -6.45 4.35 12.30
N VAL A 36 -7.00 4.13 13.49
CA VAL A 36 -8.27 4.73 13.91
C VAL A 36 -7.97 6.10 14.51
N LEU A 37 -8.50 7.11 13.86
CA LEU A 37 -8.25 8.52 14.15
C LEU A 37 -9.56 9.18 14.60
N ASP A 38 -9.53 9.78 15.77
CA ASP A 38 -10.55 10.72 16.21
C ASP A 38 -10.24 12.09 15.59
N VAL A 39 -11.10 12.48 14.66
CA VAL A 39 -11.01 13.70 13.85
C VAL A 39 -12.00 14.78 14.33
N THR A 40 -12.67 14.58 15.47
CA THR A 40 -13.71 15.49 16.01
C THR A 40 -13.22 16.93 16.11
N LYS A 41 -11.98 17.14 16.58
CA LYS A 41 -11.37 18.48 16.70
C LYS A 41 -10.85 19.03 15.39
N PHE A 42 -10.62 18.17 14.40
CA PHE A 42 -10.10 18.53 13.09
C PHE A 42 -11.22 18.93 12.13
N LEU A 43 -12.41 18.35 12.25
CA LEU A 43 -13.59 18.65 11.43
C LEU A 43 -13.79 20.17 11.14
N PRO A 44 -13.90 21.06 12.14
CA PRO A 44 -14.21 22.48 11.92
C PRO A 44 -13.08 23.26 11.24
N ILE A 45 -11.88 22.69 11.14
CA ILE A 45 -10.70 23.29 10.53
C ILE A 45 -10.22 22.54 9.29
N HIS A 46 -11.02 21.57 8.81
CA HIS A 46 -10.69 20.81 7.61
C HIS A 46 -10.63 21.75 6.39
N PRO A 47 -9.51 21.83 5.65
CA PRO A 47 -9.35 22.77 4.54
C PRO A 47 -10.37 22.61 3.41
N GLY A 48 -10.90 21.39 3.21
CA GLY A 48 -11.97 21.10 2.24
C GLY A 48 -13.39 21.41 2.75
N GLY A 49 -13.52 21.92 3.98
CA GLY A 49 -14.79 22.11 4.68
C GLY A 49 -15.29 20.86 5.40
N GLU A 50 -16.13 21.05 6.42
CA GLU A 50 -16.71 19.94 7.21
C GLU A 50 -17.50 18.95 6.34
N ASP A 51 -18.29 19.45 5.38
CA ASP A 51 -19.19 18.61 4.57
C ASP A 51 -18.42 17.63 3.67
N ALA A 52 -17.18 17.96 3.28
CA ALA A 52 -16.34 17.11 2.43
C ALA A 52 -15.83 15.86 3.18
N ILE A 53 -15.73 15.92 4.50
CA ILE A 53 -15.24 14.83 5.36
C ILE A 53 -16.39 14.08 6.07
N ASP A 54 -17.55 14.72 6.24
CA ASP A 54 -18.72 14.21 6.96
C ASP A 54 -19.19 12.83 6.47
N MET A 55 -19.17 12.59 5.16
CA MET A 55 -19.59 11.31 4.57
C MET A 55 -18.67 10.12 4.92
N TYR A 56 -17.49 10.39 5.46
CA TYR A 56 -16.47 9.40 5.79
C TYR A 56 -16.35 9.13 7.30
N LEU A 57 -17.18 9.78 8.13
CA LEU A 57 -17.20 9.52 9.56
C LEU A 57 -17.71 8.11 9.85
N GLY A 58 -17.08 7.46 10.83
CA GLY A 58 -17.29 6.06 11.19
C GLY A 58 -16.84 5.06 10.14
N ARG A 59 -16.00 5.43 9.18
CA ARG A 59 -15.60 4.58 8.04
C ARG A 59 -14.10 4.54 7.86
N ASP A 60 -13.67 3.60 7.01
CA ASP A 60 -12.35 3.69 6.39
C ASP A 60 -12.39 4.70 5.24
N ALA A 61 -11.69 5.81 5.45
CA ALA A 61 -11.62 6.93 4.53
C ALA A 61 -10.34 6.88 3.68
N THR A 62 -9.49 5.86 3.86
CA THR A 62 -8.15 5.81 3.24
C THR A 62 -8.23 6.00 1.74
N GLU A 63 -9.19 5.35 1.07
CA GLU A 63 -9.36 5.43 -0.37
C GLU A 63 -9.68 6.85 -0.84
N ALA A 64 -10.73 7.47 -0.28
CA ALA A 64 -11.11 8.82 -0.63
C ALA A 64 -10.01 9.83 -0.25
N TRP A 65 -9.30 9.58 0.86
CA TRP A 65 -8.26 10.46 1.33
C TRP A 65 -7.06 10.50 0.39
N VAL A 66 -6.60 9.35 -0.12
CA VAL A 66 -5.42 9.29 -1.02
C VAL A 66 -5.68 9.85 -2.42
N GLU A 67 -6.93 10.03 -2.83
CA GLU A 67 -7.26 10.67 -4.12
C GLU A 67 -7.01 12.18 -4.12
N ILE A 68 -7.02 12.81 -2.94
CA ILE A 68 -7.00 14.27 -2.77
C ILE A 68 -5.89 14.76 -1.85
N HIS A 69 -5.25 13.89 -1.07
CA HIS A 69 -4.25 14.27 -0.08
C HIS A 69 -2.96 13.44 -0.17
N THR A 70 -1.82 14.10 0.08
CA THR A 70 -0.52 13.42 0.24
C THR A 70 -0.32 13.02 1.70
N PRO A 71 0.43 11.93 2.02
CA PRO A 71 0.73 11.51 3.40
C PRO A 71 1.21 12.64 4.34
N GLU A 72 2.01 13.58 3.82
CA GLU A 72 2.50 14.75 4.57
C GLU A 72 1.36 15.66 5.06
N THR A 73 0.20 15.61 4.40
CA THR A 73 -1.02 16.33 4.80
C THR A 73 -1.56 15.81 6.12
N LEU A 74 -1.51 14.49 6.35
CA LEU A 74 -1.92 13.91 7.63
C LEU A 74 -0.94 14.34 8.71
N GLU A 75 0.36 14.22 8.46
CA GLU A 75 1.43 14.57 9.41
C GLU A 75 1.34 16.01 9.90
N ARG A 76 1.11 16.96 8.99
CA ARG A 76 0.95 18.38 9.35
C ARG A 76 -0.23 18.64 10.27
N ASN A 77 -1.27 17.82 10.23
CA ASN A 77 -2.51 18.00 10.98
C ASN A 77 -2.63 17.09 12.22
N LEU A 78 -1.62 16.25 12.50
CA LEU A 78 -1.66 15.32 13.65
C LEU A 78 -1.86 16.00 15.00
N HIS A 79 -1.50 17.28 15.15
CA HIS A 79 -1.72 18.03 16.38
C HIS A 79 -3.22 18.31 16.67
N HIS A 80 -4.08 18.15 15.68
CA HIS A 80 -5.53 18.28 15.78
C HIS A 80 -6.28 16.94 15.75
N ILE A 81 -5.57 15.83 15.51
CA ILE A 81 -6.13 14.50 15.32
C ILE A 81 -5.64 13.60 16.45
N THR A 82 -6.56 12.90 17.12
CA THR A 82 -6.17 11.98 18.19
C THR A 82 -6.10 10.56 17.63
N LYS A 83 -4.94 9.91 17.79
CA LYS A 83 -4.80 8.49 17.45
C LYS A 83 -5.45 7.64 18.54
N VAL A 84 -6.53 6.95 18.19
CA VAL A 84 -7.33 6.13 19.12
C VAL A 84 -6.74 4.74 19.26
N GLY A 85 -6.29 4.16 18.14
CA GLY A 85 -5.74 2.81 18.10
C GLY A 85 -5.60 2.31 16.68
N LYS A 86 -5.45 1.00 16.52
CA LYS A 86 -5.40 0.33 15.22
C LYS A 86 -6.72 -0.34 14.91
N LEU A 87 -7.11 -0.39 13.64
CA LEU A 87 -8.25 -1.18 13.17
C LEU A 87 -8.01 -2.66 13.51
N GLN A 88 -9.00 -3.31 14.13
CA GLN A 88 -9.00 -4.74 14.43
C GLN A 88 -9.04 -5.50 13.13
N GLU A 89 -8.05 -6.38 12.96
CA GLU A 89 -7.93 -7.17 11.75
C GLU A 89 -9.03 -8.23 11.67
N ARG A 90 -10.06 -7.94 10.87
CA ARG A 90 -10.82 -8.97 10.15
C ARG A 90 -10.37 -9.00 8.69
N GLY A 91 -9.11 -9.38 8.46
CA GLY A 91 -8.54 -9.42 7.11
C GLY A 91 -8.63 -8.11 6.33
N GLY A 92 -8.90 -6.98 6.99
CA GLY A 92 -9.34 -5.73 6.36
C GLY A 92 -8.26 -5.05 5.53
N LEU A 93 -7.08 -4.80 6.09
CA LEU A 93 -6.00 -4.11 5.39
C LEU A 93 -5.40 -4.99 4.27
N ILE A 94 -5.14 -6.27 4.55
CA ILE A 94 -4.60 -7.21 3.55
C ILE A 94 -5.63 -7.47 2.45
N SER A 95 -6.89 -7.76 2.78
CA SER A 95 -7.94 -7.95 1.78
C SER A 95 -8.24 -6.67 1.00
N TRP A 96 -8.26 -5.50 1.65
CA TRP A 96 -8.46 -4.20 1.00
C TRP A 96 -7.29 -3.85 0.06
N LEU A 97 -6.04 -3.93 0.54
CA LEU A 97 -4.85 -3.73 -0.29
C LEU A 97 -4.88 -4.69 -1.47
N PHE A 98 -5.22 -5.96 -1.22
CA PHE A 98 -5.27 -7.00 -2.25
C PHE A 98 -6.38 -6.69 -3.26
N ASN A 99 -7.56 -6.29 -2.80
CA ASN A 99 -8.70 -5.92 -3.64
C ASN A 99 -8.42 -4.66 -4.46
N ARG A 100 -7.67 -3.69 -3.93
CA ARG A 100 -7.25 -2.47 -4.65
C ARG A 100 -6.14 -2.76 -5.66
N LEU A 101 -5.16 -3.59 -5.31
CA LEU A 101 -4.12 -4.02 -6.22
C LEU A 101 -4.66 -4.98 -7.30
N THR A 102 -5.77 -5.70 -7.09
CA THR A 102 -6.42 -6.52 -8.13
C THR A 102 -7.50 -5.80 -8.93
N ALA A 103 -8.22 -4.82 -8.35
CA ALA A 103 -9.28 -4.09 -9.05
C ALA A 103 -8.71 -3.23 -10.19
N SER A 104 -9.29 -3.38 -11.38
CA SER A 104 -9.08 -2.46 -12.51
C SER A 104 -10.20 -1.41 -12.45
N ARG A 105 -9.88 -0.13 -12.55
CA ARG A 105 -10.86 0.95 -12.51
C ARG A 105 -11.91 0.74 -13.63
N PRO A 106 -13.23 0.84 -13.36
CA PRO A 106 -14.21 0.89 -14.44
C PRO A 106 -13.94 2.12 -15.30
N SER A 107 -13.85 1.95 -16.62
CA SER A 107 -13.71 3.07 -17.54
C SER A 107 -14.94 3.97 -17.38
N GLN A 108 -14.79 5.17 -16.84
CA GLN A 108 -15.90 6.12 -16.79
C GLN A 108 -16.10 6.70 -18.20
N SER A 109 -17.11 6.18 -18.89
CA SER A 109 -17.70 6.84 -20.06
C SER A 109 -18.63 7.96 -19.59
N GLU A 110 -18.23 9.19 -19.94
CA GLU A 110 -19.02 10.42 -20.20
C GLU A 110 -20.30 10.69 -19.39
N THR A 111 -20.30 11.82 -18.66
CA THR A 111 -21.22 12.94 -18.96
C THR A 111 -20.57 14.28 -18.57
N ALA A 112 -20.57 15.22 -19.52
CA ALA A 112 -19.90 16.52 -19.41
C ALA A 112 -20.83 17.62 -18.89
N ALA A 113 -20.28 18.49 -18.03
CA ALA A 113 -20.68 19.89 -17.92
C ALA A 113 -19.43 20.75 -17.68
N ALA A 114 -19.29 21.82 -18.46
CA ALA A 114 -18.04 22.51 -18.75
C ALA A 114 -17.53 23.46 -17.65
N ALA A 115 -16.20 23.48 -17.45
CA ALA A 115 -15.40 24.54 -16.83
C ALA A 115 -13.91 24.42 -17.29
N PRO A 116 -13.06 25.46 -17.19
CA PRO A 116 -12.17 25.88 -18.27
C PRO A 116 -10.72 25.36 -18.26
N ALA A 117 -10.10 25.48 -19.44
CA ALA A 117 -8.67 25.49 -19.75
C ALA A 117 -7.81 24.33 -19.19
N GLN A 118 -7.62 23.33 -20.06
CA GLN A 118 -6.70 22.21 -19.91
C GLN A 118 -5.28 22.70 -19.63
N GLN A 119 -4.84 22.57 -18.38
CA GLN A 119 -3.44 22.27 -18.10
C GLN A 119 -3.23 20.83 -18.58
N GLU A 120 -2.22 20.60 -19.41
CA GLU A 120 -1.79 19.23 -19.75
C GLU A 120 -1.44 18.54 -18.42
N GLU A 121 -2.28 17.60 -17.98
CA GLU A 121 -1.96 16.74 -16.84
C GLU A 121 -0.70 15.95 -17.22
N GLU A 122 0.41 16.24 -16.53
CA GLU A 122 1.67 15.53 -16.69
C GLU A 122 1.40 14.04 -16.36
N ASP A 123 1.57 13.14 -17.33
CA ASP A 123 1.33 11.70 -17.15
C ASP A 123 2.34 11.13 -16.13
N ASP A 124 1.91 11.03 -14.88
CA ASP A 124 2.73 10.63 -13.75
C ASP A 124 2.88 9.10 -13.63
N ARG A 125 2.27 8.32 -14.52
CA ARG A 125 2.21 6.84 -14.46
C ARG A 125 3.57 6.15 -14.66
N GLY A 126 4.62 6.91 -14.95
CA GLY A 126 5.98 6.40 -15.14
C GLY A 126 6.19 5.73 -16.50
N LEU A 127 7.45 5.38 -16.76
CA LEU A 127 7.86 4.81 -18.03
C LEU A 127 7.27 3.41 -18.27
N GLN A 128 6.75 3.20 -19.48
CA GLN A 128 6.28 1.91 -19.96
C GLN A 128 7.37 1.20 -20.77
N PHE A 129 7.31 -0.14 -20.83
CA PHE A 129 8.25 -0.92 -21.63
C PHE A 129 8.20 -0.55 -23.12
N THR A 130 9.39 -0.36 -23.70
CA THR A 130 9.63 -0.15 -25.13
C THR A 130 10.66 -1.19 -25.61
N PRO A 131 10.84 -1.40 -26.93
CA PRO A 131 11.88 -2.30 -27.43
C PRO A 131 13.29 -1.98 -26.91
N GLN A 132 13.59 -0.70 -26.66
CA GLN A 132 14.86 -0.29 -26.06
C GLN A 132 14.99 -0.80 -24.61
N PHE A 133 13.94 -0.65 -23.80
CA PHE A 133 13.95 -1.15 -22.43
C PHE A 133 13.92 -2.67 -22.34
N GLU A 134 13.35 -3.37 -23.34
CA GLU A 134 13.46 -4.82 -23.46
C GLU A 134 14.91 -5.28 -23.70
N GLU A 135 15.71 -4.53 -24.45
CA GLU A 135 17.14 -4.83 -24.60
C GLU A 135 17.92 -4.56 -23.30
N GLU A 136 17.61 -3.48 -22.56
CA GLU A 136 18.18 -3.27 -21.22
C GLU A 136 17.77 -4.37 -20.24
N LEU A 137 16.53 -4.87 -20.34
CA LEU A 137 16.06 -5.99 -19.53
C LEU A 137 16.84 -7.28 -19.87
N LYS A 138 17.06 -7.56 -21.16
CA LYS A 138 17.84 -8.74 -21.59
C LYS A 138 19.29 -8.66 -21.10
N ALA A 139 19.88 -7.47 -21.03
CA ALA A 139 21.25 -7.28 -20.58
C ALA A 139 21.47 -7.67 -19.10
N THR A 140 20.40 -7.78 -18.29
CA THR A 140 20.49 -8.28 -16.92
C THR A 140 20.65 -9.80 -16.84
N ASN A 141 20.45 -10.53 -17.95
CA ASN A 141 20.36 -11.98 -17.98
C ASN A 141 19.35 -12.56 -16.96
N GLY A 142 18.32 -11.79 -16.61
CA GLY A 142 17.30 -12.19 -15.63
C GLY A 142 17.80 -12.21 -14.18
N VAL A 143 18.98 -11.66 -13.88
CA VAL A 143 19.53 -11.57 -12.53
C VAL A 143 19.74 -10.10 -12.17
N PHE A 144 19.16 -9.69 -11.05
CA PHE A 144 19.21 -8.32 -10.55
C PHE A 144 19.98 -8.28 -9.23
N THR A 145 20.75 -7.22 -9.00
CA THR A 145 21.22 -6.83 -7.67
C THR A 145 20.37 -5.64 -7.21
N LEU A 146 20.47 -5.24 -5.94
CA LEU A 146 19.84 -4.00 -5.46
C LEU A 146 20.30 -2.78 -6.27
N GLU A 147 21.58 -2.76 -6.66
CA GLU A 147 22.17 -1.68 -7.45
C GLU A 147 21.62 -1.62 -8.88
N SER A 148 21.37 -2.76 -9.51
CA SER A 148 20.76 -2.77 -10.85
C SER A 148 19.25 -2.55 -10.78
N LEU A 149 18.56 -3.11 -9.77
CA LEU A 149 17.12 -3.00 -9.61
C LEU A 149 16.67 -1.57 -9.33
N GLN A 150 17.42 -0.78 -8.55
CA GLN A 150 17.04 0.62 -8.21
C GLN A 150 16.88 1.54 -9.43
N ARG A 151 17.46 1.19 -10.59
CA ARG A 151 17.27 1.95 -11.83
C ARG A 151 15.87 1.77 -12.41
N TRP A 152 15.20 0.65 -12.09
CA TRP A 152 13.85 0.29 -12.53
C TRP A 152 12.79 0.91 -11.62
N ASN A 153 12.87 2.23 -11.45
CA ASN A 153 12.06 2.99 -10.52
C ASN A 153 10.83 3.65 -11.17
N GLY A 154 10.56 3.38 -12.44
CA GLY A 154 9.50 4.02 -13.22
C GLY A 154 9.83 5.43 -13.72
N VAL A 155 10.99 6.00 -13.36
CA VAL A 155 11.47 7.31 -13.85
C VAL A 155 12.63 7.14 -14.84
N GLN A 156 13.66 6.36 -14.47
CA GLN A 156 14.82 6.12 -15.31
C GLN A 156 14.59 4.96 -16.29
N LEU A 157 13.97 3.89 -15.79
CA LEU A 157 13.53 2.72 -16.53
C LEU A 157 12.11 2.37 -16.08
N PRO A 158 11.38 1.51 -16.80
CA PRO A 158 10.10 1.00 -16.34
C PRO A 158 10.17 0.42 -14.93
N MET A 159 9.02 0.38 -14.26
CA MET A 159 8.99 0.04 -12.84
C MET A 159 9.04 -1.46 -12.60
N LEU A 160 10.05 -1.91 -11.88
CA LEU A 160 10.17 -3.27 -11.36
C LEU A 160 10.19 -3.25 -9.82
N ILE A 161 9.72 -4.34 -9.22
CA ILE A 161 9.87 -4.60 -7.76
C ILE A 161 10.30 -6.06 -7.56
N SER A 162 10.91 -6.36 -6.42
CA SER A 162 11.15 -7.74 -5.98
C SER A 162 10.26 -8.15 -4.82
N ILE A 163 9.73 -9.38 -4.89
CA ILE A 163 9.00 -10.02 -3.81
C ILE A 163 9.39 -11.51 -3.72
N CYS A 164 9.81 -11.95 -2.53
CA CYS A 164 10.35 -13.29 -2.29
C CYS A 164 11.45 -13.68 -3.30
N GLY A 165 12.31 -12.72 -3.65
CA GLY A 165 13.40 -12.88 -4.61
C GLY A 165 12.98 -12.97 -6.08
N VAL A 166 11.68 -12.91 -6.41
CA VAL A 166 11.20 -12.81 -7.80
C VAL A 166 11.08 -11.34 -8.18
N VAL A 167 11.59 -10.96 -9.35
CA VAL A 167 11.45 -9.60 -9.89
C VAL A 167 10.29 -9.57 -10.87
N VAL A 168 9.35 -8.64 -10.66
CA VAL A 168 8.14 -8.49 -11.46
C VAL A 168 8.02 -7.08 -12.04
N ASP A 169 7.41 -7.01 -13.23
CA ASP A 169 7.12 -5.77 -13.96
C ASP A 169 5.76 -5.21 -13.56
N VAL A 170 5.79 -4.12 -12.79
CA VAL A 170 4.59 -3.41 -12.31
C VAL A 170 4.31 -2.13 -13.09
N SER A 171 5.09 -1.84 -14.14
CA SER A 171 4.88 -0.65 -14.98
C SER A 171 3.46 -0.50 -15.56
N PRO A 172 2.72 -1.57 -15.90
CA PRO A 172 1.35 -1.42 -16.42
C PRO A 172 0.31 -1.07 -15.34
N SER A 173 0.70 -1.02 -14.07
CA SER A 173 -0.23 -0.85 -12.95
C SER A 173 -0.48 0.62 -12.64
N GLU A 174 -1.75 1.02 -12.66
CA GLU A 174 -2.18 2.36 -12.24
C GLU A 174 -1.93 2.62 -10.74
N ASN A 175 -1.70 1.57 -9.94
CA ASN A 175 -1.43 1.69 -8.51
C ASN A 175 0.06 1.97 -8.19
N PHE A 176 0.94 1.94 -9.21
CA PHE A 176 2.39 2.08 -9.07
C PHE A 176 2.89 3.33 -9.79
N ILE A 177 2.80 4.46 -9.10
CA ILE A 177 3.21 5.78 -9.60
C ILE A 177 4.59 6.12 -9.02
N PRO A 178 5.63 6.45 -9.80
CA PRO A 178 7.00 6.57 -9.30
C PRO A 178 7.18 7.57 -8.15
N THR A 179 6.42 8.65 -8.17
CA THR A 179 6.51 9.76 -7.20
C THR A 179 5.49 9.63 -6.07
N PHE A 180 4.63 8.61 -6.09
CA PHE A 180 3.50 8.50 -5.17
C PHE A 180 3.23 7.05 -4.70
N GLY A 181 2.54 6.89 -3.57
CA GLY A 181 2.06 5.58 -3.08
C GLY A 181 3.13 4.48 -3.06
N TYR A 182 2.79 3.30 -3.60
CA TYR A 182 3.69 2.15 -3.64
C TYR A 182 4.88 2.33 -4.57
N GLY A 183 4.75 3.11 -5.64
CA GLY A 183 5.89 3.41 -6.50
C GLY A 183 6.94 4.23 -5.73
N LYS A 184 6.54 5.27 -5.00
CA LYS A 184 7.47 6.03 -4.12
C LYS A 184 8.19 5.13 -3.11
N LEU A 185 7.48 4.15 -2.55
CA LEU A 185 8.02 3.28 -1.50
C LEU A 185 8.90 2.15 -2.03
N TRP A 186 8.50 1.49 -3.13
CA TRP A 186 9.03 0.19 -3.53
C TRP A 186 9.56 0.11 -4.96
N ALA A 187 9.40 1.16 -5.79
CA ALA A 187 9.93 1.15 -7.15
C ALA A 187 11.45 0.91 -7.16
N GLY A 188 11.89 -0.12 -7.89
CA GLY A 188 13.28 -0.54 -7.97
C GLY A 188 13.82 -1.17 -6.68
N LYS A 189 12.96 -1.73 -5.81
CA LYS A 189 13.35 -2.28 -4.50
C LYS A 189 12.78 -3.68 -4.30
N ASP A 190 13.37 -4.41 -3.34
CA ASP A 190 12.70 -5.53 -2.68
C ASP A 190 11.70 -5.00 -1.66
N CYS A 191 10.46 -5.51 -1.75
CA CYS A 191 9.38 -5.17 -0.84
C CYS A 191 8.95 -6.37 0.00
N THR A 192 9.75 -7.45 0.08
CA THR A 192 9.36 -8.72 0.72
C THR A 192 8.96 -8.51 2.18
N TRP A 193 9.83 -7.86 2.97
CA TRP A 193 9.53 -7.58 4.37
C TRP A 193 8.40 -6.56 4.56
N ALA A 194 8.43 -5.47 3.80
CA ALA A 194 7.39 -4.44 3.84
C ALA A 194 6.00 -5.01 3.53
N MET A 195 5.88 -5.95 2.59
CA MET A 195 4.62 -6.64 2.29
C MET A 195 4.22 -7.65 3.38
N ALA A 196 5.19 -8.40 3.91
CA ALA A 196 4.92 -9.35 5.00
C ALA A 196 4.32 -8.65 6.23
N THR A 197 4.87 -7.49 6.58
CA THR A 197 4.48 -6.69 7.76
C THR A 197 3.50 -5.56 7.47
N VAL A 198 3.13 -5.39 6.21
CA VAL A 198 2.27 -4.31 5.71
C VAL A 198 2.79 -2.92 6.11
N SER A 199 4.11 -2.75 6.05
CA SER A 199 4.79 -1.52 6.42
C SER A 199 4.82 -0.52 5.27
N LEU A 200 4.47 0.73 5.58
CA LEU A 200 4.61 1.89 4.67
C LEU A 200 5.86 2.72 4.97
N LYS A 201 6.79 2.17 5.76
CA LYS A 201 8.05 2.82 6.10
C LYS A 201 9.08 2.56 5.01
N ALA A 202 9.81 3.60 4.61
CA ALA A 202 10.80 3.50 3.55
C ALA A 202 11.97 2.57 3.92
N GLU A 203 12.33 2.52 5.21
CA GLU A 203 13.39 1.68 5.75
C GLU A 203 13.06 0.18 5.78
N ASP A 204 11.79 -0.19 5.64
CA ASP A 204 11.36 -1.60 5.59
C ASP A 204 11.44 -2.20 4.17
N ALA A 205 11.76 -1.37 3.15
CA ALA A 205 12.14 -1.85 1.82
C ALA A 205 13.64 -2.20 1.78
N ASN A 206 14.03 -3.18 0.97
CA ASN A 206 15.40 -3.72 0.92
C ASN A 206 15.91 -4.19 2.30
N ARG A 207 15.02 -4.78 3.10
CA ARG A 207 15.33 -5.25 4.45
C ARG A 207 15.61 -6.75 4.46
N PHE A 208 16.74 -7.17 5.03
CA PHE A 208 17.25 -8.56 4.97
C PHE A 208 17.67 -9.13 6.34
N ASP A 209 17.54 -8.37 7.43
CA ASP A 209 17.85 -8.76 8.80
C ASP A 209 16.71 -9.57 9.46
N TRP A 210 16.17 -10.55 8.76
CA TRP A 210 15.06 -11.40 9.21
C TRP A 210 15.12 -12.78 8.54
N LYS A 211 14.29 -13.73 9.00
CA LYS A 211 14.16 -15.04 8.36
C LYS A 211 12.70 -15.41 8.16
N VAL A 212 12.42 -16.07 7.04
CA VAL A 212 11.07 -16.55 6.68
C VAL A 212 10.49 -17.46 7.77
N GLN A 213 11.32 -18.30 8.38
CA GLN A 213 10.93 -19.24 9.42
C GLN A 213 10.60 -18.57 10.77
N GLU A 214 11.00 -17.32 10.94
CA GLU A 214 10.79 -16.52 12.16
C GLU A 214 9.60 -15.55 12.00
N LEU A 215 8.94 -15.53 10.83
CA LEU A 215 7.74 -14.74 10.63
C LEU A 215 6.59 -15.28 11.49
N GLU A 216 5.88 -14.36 12.14
CA GLU A 216 4.59 -14.66 12.76
C GLU A 216 3.59 -15.16 11.70
N ASP A 217 2.70 -16.07 12.10
CA ASP A 217 1.71 -16.72 11.20
C ASP A 217 0.93 -15.71 10.33
N MET A 218 0.60 -14.55 10.90
CA MET A 218 -0.12 -13.49 10.22
C MET A 218 0.74 -12.83 9.12
N HIS A 219 1.98 -12.50 9.44
CA HIS A 219 2.93 -11.93 8.47
C HIS A 219 3.28 -12.94 7.37
N PHE A 220 3.41 -14.22 7.71
CA PHE A 220 3.62 -15.29 6.75
C PHE A 220 2.45 -15.40 5.76
N LYS A 221 1.21 -15.42 6.26
CA LYS A 221 0.01 -15.48 5.40
C LYS A 221 -0.14 -14.24 4.53
N SER A 222 0.17 -13.05 5.08
CA SER A 222 0.23 -11.80 4.32
C SER A 222 1.21 -11.94 3.15
N LEU A 223 2.45 -12.36 3.44
CA LEU A 223 3.49 -12.52 2.45
C LEU A 223 3.12 -13.54 1.37
N ALA A 224 2.52 -14.68 1.74
CA ALA A 224 2.05 -15.69 0.78
C ALA A 224 0.96 -15.14 -0.13
N GLY A 225 0.00 -14.39 0.42
CA GLY A 225 -1.01 -13.68 -0.37
C GLY A 225 -0.35 -12.73 -1.36
N TRP A 226 0.52 -11.84 -0.89
CA TRP A 226 1.19 -10.85 -1.73
C TRP A 226 2.05 -11.47 -2.83
N TYR A 227 2.84 -12.47 -2.47
CA TYR A 227 3.61 -13.24 -3.42
C TYR A 227 2.70 -13.78 -4.54
N GLY A 228 1.63 -14.48 -4.17
CA GLY A 228 0.67 -15.03 -5.14
C GLY A 228 -0.01 -13.97 -6.01
N HIS A 229 -0.35 -12.82 -5.44
CA HIS A 229 -0.90 -11.70 -6.20
C HIS A 229 0.07 -11.24 -7.29
N PHE A 230 1.29 -10.86 -6.89
CA PHE A 230 2.22 -10.21 -7.80
C PHE A 230 2.73 -11.17 -8.87
N THR A 231 3.04 -12.41 -8.51
CA THR A 231 3.58 -13.39 -9.48
C THR A 231 2.54 -13.92 -10.45
N ASN A 232 1.24 -13.83 -10.13
CA ASN A 232 0.15 -14.20 -11.04
C ASN A 232 -0.34 -13.02 -11.89
N LYS A 233 -0.35 -11.80 -11.33
CA LYS A 233 -0.86 -10.60 -12.02
C LYS A 233 0.18 -9.98 -12.96
N TYR A 234 1.44 -9.96 -12.57
CA TYR A 234 2.49 -9.23 -13.28
C TYR A 234 3.49 -10.18 -13.95
N ARG A 235 4.11 -9.67 -15.03
CA ARG A 235 5.15 -10.39 -15.75
C ARG A 235 6.37 -10.57 -14.84
N GLN A 236 6.77 -11.81 -14.62
CA GLN A 236 8.03 -12.13 -13.95
C GLN A 236 9.19 -11.97 -14.94
N VAL A 237 10.22 -11.21 -14.55
CA VAL A 237 11.32 -10.83 -15.43
C VAL A 237 12.70 -11.25 -14.93
N GLY A 238 12.79 -11.81 -13.72
CA GLY A 238 14.04 -12.34 -13.20
C GLY A 238 14.00 -12.63 -11.72
N ILE A 239 15.20 -12.71 -11.13
CA ILE A 239 15.42 -12.93 -9.69
C ILE A 239 16.32 -11.87 -9.09
N LEU A 240 16.19 -11.66 -7.78
CA LEU A 240 17.07 -10.81 -6.99
C LEU A 240 18.19 -11.65 -6.36
N GLU A 241 19.44 -11.34 -6.69
CA GLU A 241 20.66 -12.03 -6.30
C GLU A 241 20.83 -12.09 -4.77
N GLU A 242 20.48 -11.02 -4.06
CA GLU A 242 20.55 -10.92 -2.60
C GLU A 242 19.65 -11.94 -1.88
N LEU A 243 18.60 -12.41 -2.56
CA LEU A 243 17.64 -13.37 -2.04
C LEU A 243 17.77 -14.78 -2.66
N LYS A 244 18.80 -15.04 -3.48
CA LYS A 244 18.93 -16.31 -4.22
C LYS A 244 19.01 -17.56 -3.32
N ASP A 245 19.59 -17.40 -2.13
CA ASP A 245 19.81 -18.49 -1.16
C ASP A 245 18.71 -18.56 -0.09
N TRP A 246 17.67 -17.72 -0.19
CA TRP A 246 16.56 -17.71 0.75
C TRP A 246 15.53 -18.79 0.42
N ASP A 247 15.02 -19.47 1.44
CA ASP A 247 13.96 -20.47 1.27
C ASP A 247 12.56 -19.86 1.43
N PHE A 248 11.92 -19.62 0.29
CA PHE A 248 10.52 -19.20 0.20
C PHE A 248 9.55 -20.35 -0.18
N ALA A 249 9.97 -21.62 -0.13
CA ALA A 249 9.15 -22.73 -0.60
C ALA A 249 7.80 -22.82 0.13
N ALA A 250 7.79 -22.58 1.45
CA ALA A 250 6.56 -22.56 2.24
C ALA A 250 5.60 -21.43 1.82
N VAL A 251 6.14 -20.22 1.58
CA VAL A 251 5.36 -19.06 1.10
C VAL A 251 4.74 -19.37 -0.26
N LYS A 252 5.53 -19.96 -1.18
CA LYS A 252 5.08 -20.35 -2.52
C LYS A 252 3.96 -21.40 -2.47
N ALA A 253 4.10 -22.39 -1.58
CA ALA A 253 3.11 -23.44 -1.40
C ALA A 253 1.79 -22.89 -0.83
N GLU A 254 1.86 -22.00 0.17
CA GLU A 254 0.68 -21.37 0.78
C GLU A 254 -0.05 -20.45 -0.21
N ALA A 255 0.69 -19.77 -1.08
CA ALA A 255 0.12 -18.89 -2.10
C ALA A 255 -0.75 -19.63 -3.15
N LYS A 256 -0.75 -20.98 -3.15
CA LYS A 256 -1.44 -21.84 -4.14
C LYS A 256 -1.13 -21.45 -5.59
N VAL A 257 0.03 -20.85 -5.82
CA VAL A 257 0.50 -20.54 -7.17
C VAL A 257 0.88 -21.88 -7.79
N ASN A 258 0.11 -22.31 -8.79
CA ASN A 258 0.53 -23.42 -9.63
C ASN A 258 1.82 -23.00 -10.33
N VAL A 259 2.95 -23.55 -9.88
CA VAL A 259 4.22 -23.44 -10.61
C VAL A 259 3.95 -24.04 -12.00
N LYS A 260 3.85 -23.19 -13.01
CA LYS A 260 3.77 -23.60 -14.41
C LYS A 260 5.16 -23.86 -14.96
#